data_AF-A0A7S1URB6-F1
#
_entry.id   AF-A0A7S1URB6-F1
#
_cell.length_a   1.000
_cell.length_b   1.000
_cell.length_c   1.000
_cell.angle_alpha   90.00
_cell.angle_beta   90.00
_cell.angle_gamma   90.00
#
_symmetry.space_group_name_H-M   'P 1'
#
loop_
_entity.id
_entity.type
_entity.pdbx_description
1 polymer ?
#
loop_
_entity_poly.entity_id
_entity_poly.type
_entity_poly.pdbx_seq_one_letter_code
_entity_poly.pdbx_strand_id
1 'polypeptide(L)'
;TTPYFEKDKYPDLWIHPSDSIVLTCKGYEIIETFGFTSGLSLRFPRIERVRSGADAKDARDATTREELKLLFQEQGQKRENSGDVEFQSGSTMSAERRFHTYEEATKRKVAKRRTGAVATWQVPEPTRKKSYALQGLTFVILSGNYKMKDSLDIQQAQDEGWWSAAKDIRSRDDVIKFVKTHDGIVKMSVDGSPDYVLGGSP
;
A
#
# COMPACT_ATOMS: atom_id res chain seq x y z
N THR A 1 -25.21 -9.32 28.88
CA THR A 1 -24.90 -9.53 27.45
C THR A 1 -23.43 -9.31 27.26
N THR A 2 -22.63 -10.37 27.14
CA THR A 2 -21.19 -10.27 26.86
C THR A 2 -21.01 -9.70 25.45
N PRO A 3 -20.27 -8.58 25.27
CA PRO A 3 -20.02 -8.04 23.95
C PRO A 3 -19.25 -9.07 23.13
N TYR A 4 -19.81 -9.43 21.99
CA TYR A 4 -19.22 -10.36 21.03
C TYR A 4 -17.96 -9.72 20.45
N PHE A 5 -16.80 -10.35 20.65
CA PHE A 5 -15.51 -9.88 20.12
C PHE A 5 -15.41 -10.25 18.64
N GLU A 6 -15.69 -9.31 17.75
CA GLU A 6 -15.39 -9.48 16.32
C GLU A 6 -13.90 -9.23 16.09
N LYS A 7 -13.13 -10.31 15.87
CA LYS A 7 -11.67 -10.25 15.67
C LYS A 7 -11.25 -9.25 14.60
N ASP A 8 -12.03 -9.11 13.52
CA ASP A 8 -11.72 -8.20 12.40
C ASP A 8 -11.79 -6.71 12.76
N LYS A 9 -12.39 -6.35 13.92
CA LYS A 9 -12.52 -4.97 14.39
C LYS A 9 -11.37 -4.52 15.30
N TYR A 10 -10.50 -5.44 15.72
CA TYR A 10 -9.43 -5.16 16.66
C TYR A 10 -8.06 -5.49 16.05
N PRO A 11 -6.99 -4.77 16.45
CA PRO A 11 -5.65 -5.07 15.96
C PRO A 11 -5.18 -6.43 16.48
N ASP A 12 -4.34 -7.11 15.69
CA ASP A 12 -3.72 -8.38 16.08
C ASP A 12 -2.74 -8.23 17.27
N LEU A 13 -2.16 -7.04 17.44
CA LEU A 13 -1.18 -6.71 18.48
C LEU A 13 -1.48 -5.35 19.13
N TRP A 14 -1.28 -5.29 20.44
CA TRP A 14 -1.34 -4.06 21.22
C TRP A 14 0.04 -3.70 21.76
N ILE A 15 0.41 -2.43 21.63
CA ILE A 15 1.63 -1.87 22.19
C ILE A 15 1.21 -0.94 23.33
N HIS A 16 1.85 -1.06 24.48
CA HIS A 16 1.59 -0.17 25.60
C HIS A 16 1.90 1.29 25.19
N PRO A 17 1.07 2.29 25.54
CA PRO A 17 1.26 3.66 25.05
C PRO A 17 2.64 4.25 25.33
N SER A 18 3.25 3.91 26.47
CA SER A 18 4.61 4.38 26.84
C SER A 18 5.72 3.77 25.97
N ASP A 19 5.46 2.63 25.32
CA ASP A 19 6.39 1.97 24.40
C ASP A 19 6.05 2.26 22.92
N SER A 20 5.05 3.11 22.69
CA SER A 20 4.56 3.49 21.37
C SER A 20 5.26 4.74 20.83
N ILE A 21 4.93 5.12 19.60
CA ILE A 21 5.41 6.34 18.94
C ILE A 21 4.23 7.19 18.49
N VAL A 22 4.38 8.52 18.59
CA VAL A 22 3.35 9.44 18.12
C VAL A 22 3.52 9.68 16.62
N LEU A 23 2.41 9.65 15.89
CA LEU A 23 2.36 9.93 14.46
C LEU A 23 1.57 11.21 14.19
N THR A 24 2.02 11.99 13.22
CA THR A 24 1.20 13.03 12.61
C THR A 24 0.44 12.41 11.43
N CYS A 25 -0.88 12.45 11.51
CA CYS A 25 -1.77 11.90 10.50
C CYS A 25 -2.55 13.01 9.82
N LYS A 26 -2.72 12.90 8.51
CA LYS A 26 -3.54 13.80 7.71
C LYS A 26 -4.75 13.04 7.18
N GLY A 27 -5.94 13.58 7.39
CA GLY A 27 -7.20 13.07 6.82
C GLY A 27 -7.85 14.10 5.90
N TYR A 28 -8.85 13.66 5.13
CA TYR A 28 -9.69 14.57 4.33
C TYR A 28 -10.75 15.25 5.20
N GLU A 29 -11.44 14.47 6.02
CA GLU A 29 -12.46 14.95 6.96
C GLU A 29 -12.51 14.06 8.19
N ILE A 30 -13.08 14.57 9.29
CA ILE A 30 -13.48 13.79 10.46
C ILE A 30 -14.94 13.36 10.26
N ILE A 31 -15.24 12.09 10.49
CA ILE A 31 -16.58 11.48 10.36
C ILE A 31 -17.01 10.80 11.67
N GLU A 32 -18.31 10.67 11.88
CA GLU A 32 -18.87 9.86 12.97
C GLU A 32 -18.76 8.36 12.67
N THR A 33 -18.57 7.56 13.71
CA THR A 33 -18.43 6.11 13.58
C THR A 33 -18.68 5.40 14.90
N PHE A 34 -19.24 4.19 14.81
CA PHE A 34 -19.40 3.28 15.95
C PHE A 34 -18.21 2.32 16.11
N GLY A 35 -17.25 2.34 15.17
CA GLY A 35 -16.11 1.41 15.16
C GLY A 35 -14.96 1.79 16.10
N PHE A 36 -14.95 3.03 16.62
CA PHE A 36 -13.89 3.53 17.48
C PHE A 36 -14.47 4.18 18.73
N THR A 37 -13.77 4.07 19.86
CA THR A 37 -14.22 4.57 21.18
C THR A 37 -14.42 6.09 21.22
N SER A 38 -13.75 6.84 20.35
CA SER A 38 -13.93 8.29 20.18
C SER A 38 -15.32 8.66 19.64
N GLY A 39 -16.02 7.73 18.99
CA GLY A 39 -17.22 8.02 18.18
C GLY A 39 -16.90 8.73 16.86
N LEU A 40 -15.62 8.99 16.58
CA LEU A 40 -15.13 9.77 15.45
C LEU A 40 -13.94 9.07 14.78
N SER A 41 -13.78 9.23 13.47
CA SER A 41 -12.62 8.74 12.73
C SER A 41 -12.22 9.70 11.61
N LEU A 42 -10.98 9.55 11.12
CA LEU A 42 -10.48 10.28 9.96
C LEU A 42 -10.83 9.51 8.68
N ARG A 43 -11.40 10.21 7.70
CA ARG A 43 -11.60 9.67 6.35
C ARG A 43 -10.34 9.84 5.51
N PHE A 44 -9.92 8.76 4.86
CA PHE A 44 -8.68 8.68 4.07
C PHE A 44 -7.43 9.12 4.85
N PRO A 45 -7.16 8.53 6.03
CA PRO A 45 -6.00 8.90 6.83
C PRO A 45 -4.72 8.45 6.14
N ARG A 46 -3.71 9.33 6.16
CA ARG A 46 -2.33 9.02 5.75
C ARG A 46 -1.35 9.49 6.82
N ILE A 47 -0.31 8.69 7.05
CA ILE A 47 0.79 9.09 7.92
C ILE A 47 1.59 10.16 7.17
N GLU A 48 1.66 11.34 7.77
CA GLU A 48 2.48 12.44 7.24
C GLU A 48 3.88 12.39 7.82
N ARG A 49 4.01 12.08 9.12
CA ARG A 49 5.29 12.11 9.82
C ARG A 49 5.32 11.27 11.08
N VAL A 50 6.49 10.70 11.38
CA VAL A 50 6.80 10.04 12.65
C VAL A 50 7.41 11.06 13.62
N ARG A 51 6.88 11.18 14.84
CA ARG A 51 7.39 12.07 15.89
C ARG A 51 8.46 11.35 16.71
N SER A 52 9.71 11.42 16.26
CA SER A 52 10.87 10.78 16.90
C SER A 52 12.09 11.69 16.95
N GLY A 53 13.10 11.33 17.74
CA GLY A 53 14.33 12.11 17.91
C GLY A 53 14.07 13.47 18.56
N ALA A 54 14.51 14.55 17.91
CA ALA A 54 14.36 15.91 18.43
C ALA A 54 12.91 16.41 18.51
N ASP A 55 11.99 15.77 17.78
CA ASP A 55 10.56 16.11 17.79
C ASP A 55 9.70 14.96 18.33
N ALA A 56 10.30 14.13 19.19
CA ALA A 56 9.59 13.09 19.91
C ALA A 56 8.51 13.70 20.80
N LYS A 57 7.35 13.04 20.85
CA LYS A 57 6.23 13.39 21.72
C LYS A 57 5.83 12.17 22.54
N ASP A 58 5.40 12.40 23.78
CA ASP A 58 4.80 11.34 24.58
C ASP A 58 3.39 11.01 24.05
N ALA A 59 2.94 9.79 24.27
CA ALA A 59 1.58 9.38 23.90
C ALA A 59 0.50 10.26 24.56
N ARG A 60 0.79 10.86 25.73
CA ARG A 60 -0.10 11.81 26.41
C ARG A 60 -0.19 13.18 25.74
N ASP A 61 0.78 13.53 24.90
CA ASP A 61 0.81 14.79 24.15
C ASP A 61 0.16 14.67 22.76
N ALA A 62 -0.40 13.50 22.45
CA ALA A 62 -1.20 13.28 21.25
C ALA A 62 -2.55 14.00 21.35
N THR A 63 -3.20 14.21 20.21
CA THR A 63 -4.50 14.88 20.14
C THR A 63 -5.52 14.16 21.02
N THR A 64 -6.09 14.91 21.95
CA THR A 64 -7.09 14.42 22.89
C THR A 64 -8.45 14.24 22.21
N ARG A 65 -9.35 13.50 22.84
CA ARG A 65 -10.70 13.29 22.32
C ARG A 65 -11.48 14.61 22.26
N GLU A 66 -11.27 15.49 23.24
CA GLU A 66 -11.92 16.79 23.34
C GLU A 66 -11.46 17.72 22.21
N GLU A 67 -10.15 17.76 21.93
CA GLU A 67 -9.59 18.49 20.77
C GLU A 67 -10.12 17.92 19.45
N LEU A 68 -10.20 16.60 19.31
CA LEU A 68 -10.75 15.97 18.09
C LEU A 68 -12.22 16.35 17.86
N LYS A 69 -13.02 16.45 18.93
CA LYS A 69 -14.42 16.91 18.86
C LYS A 69 -14.52 18.39 18.47
N LEU A 70 -13.65 19.25 19.00
CA LEU A 70 -13.61 20.65 18.60
C LEU A 70 -13.30 20.80 17.10
N LEU A 71 -12.31 20.05 16.60
CA LEU A 71 -11.99 20.03 15.16
C LEU A 71 -13.16 19.54 14.31
N PHE A 72 -13.93 18.57 14.78
CA PHE A 72 -15.13 18.09 14.09
C PHE A 72 -16.23 19.17 14.01
N GLN A 73 -16.47 19.90 15.09
CA GLN A 73 -17.43 21.00 15.11
C GLN A 73 -16.99 22.16 14.20
N GLU A 74 -15.73 22.55 14.25
CA GLU A 74 -15.17 23.58 13.36
C GLU A 74 -15.26 23.19 11.89
N GLN A 75 -15.05 21.90 11.56
CA GLN A 75 -15.23 21.40 10.20
C GLN A 75 -16.68 21.59 9.73
N GLY A 76 -17.68 21.32 10.59
CA GLY A 76 -19.09 21.54 10.30
C GLY A 76 -19.41 23.01 10.04
N GLN A 77 -18.96 23.90 10.94
CA GLN A 77 -19.15 25.35 10.78
C GLN A 77 -18.49 25.91 9.52
N LYS A 78 -17.30 25.40 9.15
CA LYS A 78 -16.64 25.79 7.89
C LYS A 78 -17.46 25.41 6.67
N ARG A 79 -18.15 24.26 6.69
CA ARG A 79 -19.05 23.82 5.60
C ARG A 79 -20.31 24.69 5.52
N GLU A 80 -20.87 25.06 6.66
CA GLU A 80 -22.06 25.92 6.73
C GLU A 80 -21.74 27.36 6.32
N ASN A 81 -20.59 27.90 6.74
CA ASN A 81 -20.15 29.24 6.36
C ASN A 81 -19.63 29.31 4.92
N SER A 82 -19.11 28.20 4.35
CA SER A 82 -18.77 28.09 2.93
C SER A 82 -19.99 27.72 2.08
N GLY A 83 -21.15 28.32 2.38
CA GLY A 83 -22.46 27.99 1.83
C GLY A 83 -22.42 27.51 0.39
N ASP A 84 -23.06 26.36 0.15
CA ASP A 84 -23.34 25.79 -1.17
C ASP A 84 -22.19 25.83 -2.18
N VAL A 85 -21.27 24.87 -2.08
CA VAL A 85 -20.77 24.24 -3.32
C VAL A 85 -21.74 23.10 -3.65
N GLU A 86 -22.97 23.51 -3.95
CA GLU A 86 -23.87 22.75 -4.79
C GLU A 86 -23.11 22.40 -6.08
N PHE A 87 -23.28 21.18 -6.56
CA PHE A 87 -22.76 20.71 -7.84
C PHE A 87 -23.40 21.55 -8.97
N GLN A 88 -22.91 22.76 -9.19
CA GLN A 88 -23.34 23.62 -10.28
C GLN A 88 -22.61 23.18 -11.56
N SER A 89 -23.22 22.20 -12.21
CA SER A 89 -23.19 22.08 -13.66
C SER A 89 -23.69 23.38 -14.29
N GLY A 90 -22.79 24.21 -14.84
CA GLY A 90 -23.18 25.27 -15.80
C GLY A 90 -22.23 26.47 -15.96
N SER A 91 -21.18 26.30 -16.78
CA SER A 91 -20.74 27.19 -17.88
C SER A 91 -20.85 28.73 -17.74
N THR A 92 -19.77 29.51 -17.85
CA THR A 92 -19.18 30.08 -19.09
C THR A 92 -17.96 30.96 -18.67
N MET A 93 -16.78 31.04 -19.29
CA MET A 93 -16.34 30.98 -20.69
C MET A 93 -14.92 30.38 -20.86
N SER A 94 -14.78 29.63 -21.96
CA SER A 94 -13.60 29.41 -22.84
C SER A 94 -12.30 28.80 -22.30
N ALA A 95 -12.33 27.48 -22.12
CA ALA A 95 -11.35 26.61 -22.77
C ALA A 95 -12.08 25.31 -23.09
N GLU A 96 -12.55 25.16 -24.34
CA GLU A 96 -13.25 23.97 -24.78
C GLU A 96 -12.37 22.73 -24.60
N ARG A 97 -12.58 21.98 -23.50
CA ARG A 97 -12.10 20.60 -23.38
C ARG A 97 -13.05 19.71 -24.15
N ARG A 98 -12.94 19.72 -25.48
CA ARG A 98 -13.60 18.73 -26.34
C ARG A 98 -12.88 17.40 -26.17
N PHE A 99 -13.58 16.39 -25.68
CA PHE A 99 -13.13 15.01 -25.83
C PHE A 99 -13.19 14.68 -27.32
N HIS A 100 -12.04 14.33 -27.91
CA HIS A 100 -12.00 13.86 -29.29
C HIS A 100 -12.84 12.60 -29.42
N THR A 101 -13.76 12.61 -30.39
CA THR A 101 -14.49 11.41 -30.77
C THR A 101 -13.54 10.41 -31.42
N TYR A 102 -13.90 9.11 -31.38
CA TYR A 102 -13.13 8.02 -31.99
C TYR A 102 -12.78 8.28 -33.47
N GLU A 103 -13.64 8.99 -34.19
CA GLU A 103 -13.43 9.36 -35.60
C GLU A 103 -12.41 10.48 -35.82
N GLU A 104 -12.14 11.34 -34.83
CA GLU A 104 -11.16 12.43 -34.95
C GLU A 104 -9.73 11.95 -34.67
N ALA A 105 -9.55 10.93 -33.83
CA ALA A 105 -8.25 10.34 -33.53
C ALA A 105 -7.64 9.58 -34.73
N THR A 106 -8.47 9.02 -35.60
CA THR A 106 -8.04 8.23 -36.76
C THR A 106 -7.60 9.10 -37.95
N LYS A 107 -8.03 10.37 -38.02
CA LYS A 107 -7.68 11.27 -39.13
C LYS A 107 -6.27 11.87 -39.05
N ARG A 108 -5.57 11.74 -37.92
CA ARG A 108 -4.26 12.39 -37.69
C ARG A 108 -3.00 11.55 -37.96
N LYS A 109 -3.10 10.40 -38.63
CA LYS A 109 -1.91 9.61 -39.00
C LYS A 109 -1.93 9.16 -40.46
N VAL A 110 -1.82 10.11 -41.38
CA VAL A 110 -1.29 9.85 -42.73
C VAL A 110 -0.01 10.66 -42.91
N ALA A 111 1.01 10.31 -42.13
CA ALA A 111 2.39 10.67 -42.44
C ALA A 111 3.13 9.35 -42.73
N LYS A 112 3.36 9.16 -44.02
CA LYS A 112 4.01 8.03 -44.69
C LYS A 112 5.30 7.60 -43.98
N ARG A 113 5.29 6.45 -43.31
CA ARG A 113 6.51 5.72 -42.94
C ARG A 113 6.62 4.48 -43.82
N ARG A 114 7.71 4.43 -44.57
CA ARG A 114 8.07 3.37 -45.53
C ARG A 114 8.09 2.02 -44.79
N THR A 115 7.33 1.06 -45.28
CA THR A 115 7.40 -0.35 -44.89
C THR A 115 8.71 -0.94 -45.40
N GLY A 116 9.75 -0.93 -44.57
CA GLY A 116 10.85 -1.87 -44.70
C GLY A 116 10.35 -3.24 -44.25
N ALA A 117 10.60 -4.28 -45.05
CA ALA A 117 10.30 -5.66 -44.68
C ALA A 117 11.00 -5.98 -43.34
N VAL A 118 10.21 -6.28 -42.31
CA VAL A 118 10.73 -6.70 -41.01
C VAL A 118 11.15 -8.15 -41.16
N ALA A 119 12.46 -8.40 -41.04
CA ALA A 119 13.00 -9.74 -40.97
C ALA A 119 12.27 -10.54 -39.89
N THR A 120 11.89 -11.78 -40.21
CA THR A 120 11.31 -12.74 -39.28
C THR A 120 12.25 -12.89 -38.08
N TRP A 121 11.81 -12.38 -36.93
CA TRP A 121 12.48 -12.58 -35.65
C TRP A 121 12.38 -14.05 -35.28
N GLN A 122 13.52 -14.75 -35.30
CA GLN A 122 13.62 -16.07 -34.67
C GLN A 122 13.64 -15.86 -33.16
N VAL A 123 12.64 -16.39 -32.47
CA VAL A 123 12.55 -16.40 -31.01
C VAL A 123 13.64 -17.35 -30.49
N PRO A 124 14.66 -16.87 -29.76
CA PRO A 124 15.62 -17.77 -29.13
C PRO A 124 14.90 -18.55 -28.03
N GLU A 125 15.09 -19.87 -28.00
CA GLU A 125 14.60 -20.71 -26.91
C GLU A 125 15.11 -20.18 -25.56
N PRO A 126 14.26 -20.17 -24.50
CA PRO A 126 14.62 -19.59 -23.23
C PRO A 126 15.67 -20.46 -22.54
N THR A 127 16.95 -20.10 -22.71
CA THR A 127 17.99 -20.37 -21.72
C THR A 127 17.48 -19.82 -20.39
N ARG A 128 17.22 -20.71 -19.41
CA ARG A 128 16.77 -20.38 -18.05
C ARG A 128 17.48 -19.13 -17.54
N LYS A 129 16.78 -17.98 -17.56
CA LYS A 129 17.29 -16.74 -16.96
C LYS A 129 17.27 -16.95 -15.46
N LYS A 130 18.44 -16.93 -14.82
CA LYS A 130 18.51 -16.73 -13.38
C LYS A 130 18.11 -15.27 -13.12
N SER A 131 17.02 -15.08 -12.41
CA SER A 131 16.51 -13.77 -12.01
C SER A 131 17.25 -13.31 -10.75
N TYR A 132 17.87 -12.14 -10.82
CA TYR A 132 18.54 -11.48 -9.69
C TYR A 132 17.57 -10.62 -8.87
N ALA A 133 16.26 -10.90 -8.95
CA ALA A 133 15.21 -10.04 -8.40
C ALA A 133 15.33 -9.83 -6.88
N LEU A 134 15.97 -10.75 -6.17
CA LEU A 134 16.14 -10.70 -4.71
C LEU A 134 17.60 -10.46 -4.29
N GLN A 135 18.47 -10.13 -5.24
CA GLN A 135 19.90 -9.93 -4.98
C GLN A 135 20.12 -8.83 -3.94
N GLY A 136 20.85 -9.16 -2.87
CA GLY A 136 21.18 -8.22 -1.80
C GLY A 136 20.06 -7.98 -0.78
N LEU A 137 18.89 -8.61 -0.95
CA LEU A 137 17.79 -8.53 0.01
C LEU A 137 17.87 -9.67 1.04
N THR A 138 17.58 -9.34 2.30
CA THR A 138 17.54 -10.31 3.40
C THR A 138 16.11 -10.53 3.86
N PHE A 139 15.70 -11.79 3.95
CA PHE A 139 14.37 -12.20 4.33
C PHE A 139 14.37 -13.01 5.62
N VAL A 140 13.37 -12.73 6.47
CA VAL A 140 12.97 -13.59 7.57
C VAL A 140 11.66 -14.25 7.15
N ILE A 141 11.69 -15.57 6.95
CA ILE A 141 10.54 -16.33 6.45
C ILE A 141 9.87 -17.05 7.62
N LEU A 142 8.64 -16.65 7.91
CA LEU A 142 7.81 -17.18 8.98
C LEU A 142 7.31 -18.60 8.67
N SER A 143 6.81 -19.29 9.69
CA SER A 143 6.08 -20.54 9.48
C SER A 143 4.67 -20.24 8.99
N GLY A 144 4.24 -20.88 7.91
CA GLY A 144 2.89 -20.72 7.39
C GLY A 144 2.67 -21.36 6.03
N ASN A 145 1.42 -21.36 5.60
CA ASN A 145 1.03 -21.74 4.25
C ASN A 145 1.05 -20.50 3.36
N TYR A 146 1.78 -20.59 2.25
CA TYR A 146 1.95 -19.48 1.32
C TYR A 146 1.10 -19.71 0.08
N LYS A 147 0.40 -18.66 -0.36
CA LYS A 147 -0.33 -18.65 -1.62
C LYS A 147 -0.11 -17.30 -2.28
N MET A 148 0.37 -17.32 -3.52
CA MET A 148 0.40 -16.13 -4.34
C MET A 148 -1.05 -15.69 -4.59
N LYS A 149 -1.36 -14.44 -4.25
CA LYS A 149 -2.61 -13.79 -4.66
C LYS A 149 -2.37 -13.15 -6.03
N ASP A 150 -3.39 -13.09 -6.86
CA ASP A 150 -3.31 -12.38 -8.14
C ASP A 150 -3.05 -10.89 -7.86
N SER A 151 -1.79 -10.46 -8.00
CA SER A 151 -1.35 -9.08 -7.77
C SER A 151 -1.06 -8.38 -9.10
N LEU A 152 -0.75 -7.09 -9.03
CA LEU A 152 -0.39 -6.27 -10.19
C LEU A 152 0.95 -6.68 -10.83
N ASP A 153 1.71 -7.57 -10.19
CA ASP A 153 3.11 -7.89 -10.53
C ASP A 153 3.24 -9.14 -11.45
N ILE A 154 2.12 -9.72 -11.89
CA ILE A 154 2.09 -10.93 -12.74
C ILE A 154 2.86 -10.71 -14.05
N GLN A 155 2.71 -9.54 -14.67
CA GLN A 155 3.36 -9.23 -15.94
C GLN A 155 4.88 -9.15 -15.79
N GLN A 156 5.36 -8.41 -14.78
CA GLN A 156 6.78 -8.31 -14.48
C GLN A 156 7.38 -9.69 -14.16
N ALA A 157 6.67 -10.51 -13.39
CA ALA A 157 7.10 -11.87 -13.07
C ALA A 157 7.22 -12.77 -14.30
N GLN A 158 6.34 -12.59 -15.29
CA GLN A 158 6.38 -13.32 -16.55
C GLN A 158 7.55 -12.86 -17.42
N ASP A 159 7.77 -11.54 -17.52
CA ASP A 159 8.86 -10.94 -18.29
C ASP A 159 10.24 -11.32 -17.73
N GLU A 160 10.36 -11.38 -16.40
CA GLU A 160 11.58 -11.75 -15.69
C GLU A 160 11.73 -13.27 -15.49
N GLY A 161 10.73 -14.06 -15.89
CA GLY A 161 10.81 -15.52 -15.96
C GLY A 161 10.69 -16.27 -14.63
N TRP A 162 10.32 -15.59 -13.53
CA TRP A 162 10.17 -16.21 -12.21
C TRP A 162 8.72 -16.53 -11.83
N TRP A 163 7.75 -16.12 -12.66
CA TRP A 163 6.32 -16.36 -12.44
C TRP A 163 5.95 -17.81 -12.14
N SER A 164 6.43 -18.77 -12.95
CA SER A 164 6.09 -20.18 -12.76
C SER A 164 6.60 -20.70 -11.42
N ALA A 165 7.82 -20.30 -11.03
CA ALA A 165 8.42 -20.71 -9.75
C ALA A 165 7.69 -20.10 -8.55
N ALA A 166 7.18 -18.87 -8.66
CA ALA A 166 6.42 -18.22 -7.61
C ALA A 166 5.02 -18.84 -7.42
N LYS A 167 4.37 -19.28 -8.50
CA LYS A 167 3.02 -19.87 -8.47
C LYS A 167 2.96 -21.21 -7.71
N ASP A 168 4.07 -21.95 -7.76
CA ASP A 168 4.21 -23.28 -7.16
C ASP A 168 4.56 -23.24 -5.66
N ILE A 169 4.78 -22.05 -5.09
CA ILE A 169 5.06 -21.90 -3.66
C ILE A 169 3.81 -22.26 -2.85
N ARG A 170 3.97 -23.20 -1.91
CA ARG A 170 2.91 -23.64 -1.00
C ARG A 170 3.34 -23.64 0.46
N SER A 171 4.64 -23.87 0.70
CA SER A 171 5.21 -24.03 2.03
C SER A 171 6.34 -23.03 2.31
N ARG A 172 6.70 -22.92 3.60
CA ARG A 172 7.88 -22.16 4.04
C ARG A 172 9.15 -22.58 3.30
N ASP A 173 9.34 -23.88 3.11
CA ASP A 173 10.53 -24.42 2.46
C ASP A 173 10.58 -24.04 0.98
N ASP A 174 9.43 -23.95 0.32
CA ASP A 174 9.33 -23.45 -1.06
C ASP A 174 9.71 -21.98 -1.16
N VAL A 175 9.30 -21.16 -0.18
CA VAL A 175 9.71 -19.74 -0.11
C VAL A 175 11.22 -19.63 0.11
N ILE A 176 11.79 -20.42 1.04
CA ILE A 176 13.24 -20.42 1.29
C ILE A 176 13.99 -20.80 0.02
N LYS A 177 13.52 -21.83 -0.69
CA LYS A 177 14.12 -22.30 -1.94
C LYS A 177 13.99 -21.26 -3.03
N PHE A 178 12.83 -20.61 -3.16
CA PHE A 178 12.61 -19.54 -4.11
C PHE A 178 13.56 -18.37 -3.86
N VAL A 179 13.64 -17.89 -2.62
CA VAL A 179 14.51 -16.77 -2.24
C VAL A 179 15.98 -17.06 -2.55
N LYS A 180 16.48 -18.25 -2.19
CA LYS A 180 17.86 -18.68 -2.49
C LYS A 180 18.12 -18.82 -3.99
N THR A 181 17.13 -19.22 -4.79
CA THR A 181 17.27 -19.38 -6.25
C THR A 181 17.40 -18.03 -6.96
N HIS A 182 16.97 -16.94 -6.31
CA HIS A 182 16.95 -15.58 -6.83
C HIS A 182 17.99 -14.67 -6.16
N ASP A 183 19.07 -15.26 -5.62
CA ASP A 183 20.17 -14.59 -4.92
C ASP A 183 19.77 -13.77 -3.68
N GLY A 184 18.63 -14.11 -3.07
CA GLY A 184 18.22 -13.57 -1.78
C GLY A 184 18.85 -14.32 -0.60
N ILE A 185 19.06 -13.60 0.50
CA ILE A 185 19.64 -14.13 1.73
C ILE A 185 18.52 -14.48 2.71
N VAL A 186 18.51 -15.71 3.21
CA VAL A 186 17.56 -16.13 4.26
C VAL A 186 18.30 -16.24 5.59
N LYS A 187 17.89 -15.45 6.59
CA LYS A 187 18.37 -15.62 7.96
C LYS A 187 17.43 -16.59 8.68
N MET A 188 17.97 -17.74 9.10
CA MET A 188 17.26 -18.63 10.02
C MET A 188 17.50 -18.10 11.44
N SER A 189 16.42 -17.86 12.20
CA SER A 189 16.56 -17.64 13.64
C SER A 189 17.22 -18.89 14.22
N VAL A 190 18.35 -18.72 14.89
CA VAL A 190 19.23 -19.82 15.33
C VAL A 190 18.64 -20.58 16.52
N ASP A 191 17.57 -20.08 17.12
CA ASP A 191 17.01 -20.69 18.32
C ASP A 191 15.70 -21.38 17.96
N GLY A 192 15.60 -22.68 18.23
CA GLY A 192 14.38 -23.47 18.11
C GLY A 192 13.27 -23.07 19.10
N SER A 193 13.32 -21.85 19.65
CA SER A 193 12.25 -21.23 20.43
C SER A 193 11.46 -20.26 19.53
N PRO A 194 10.13 -20.18 19.68
CA PRO A 194 9.30 -19.19 18.99
C PRO A 194 9.42 -17.78 19.60
N ASP A 195 10.57 -17.44 20.19
CA ASP A 195 10.77 -16.16 20.88
C ASP A 195 11.42 -15.16 19.93
N TYR A 196 10.66 -14.14 19.55
CA TYR A 196 11.15 -13.01 18.78
C TYR A 196 11.43 -11.84 19.74
N VAL A 197 12.70 -11.48 19.90
CA VAL A 197 13.09 -10.19 20.48
C VAL A 197 12.85 -9.12 19.41
N LEU A 198 11.85 -8.27 19.64
CA LEU A 198 11.61 -7.04 18.89
C LEU A 198 12.01 -5.87 19.78
N GLY A 199 13.10 -5.19 19.42
CA GLY A 199 13.57 -3.97 20.09
C GLY A 199 14.92 -4.15 20.77
N GLY A 200 15.96 -3.57 20.17
CA GLY A 200 17.30 -3.51 20.73
C GLY A 200 18.35 -3.38 19.61
N SER A 201 18.90 -2.18 19.43
CA SER A 201 20.25 -2.05 18.87
C SER A 201 21.26 -2.41 19.98
N PRO A 202 22.48 -2.86 19.64
CA PRO A 202 23.43 -3.43 20.59
C PRO A 202 23.82 -2.48 21.73
#